data_AF-A0A2G2XH83-F1
#
_entry.id   AF-A0A2G2XH83-F1
#
_cell.length_a   1.000
_cell.length_b   1.000
_cell.length_c   1.000
_cell.angle_alpha   90.00
_cell.angle_beta   90.00
_cell.angle_gamma   90.00
#
_symmetry.space_group_name_H-M   'P 1'
#
loop_
_entity.id
_entity.type
_entity.pdbx_description
1 polymer ?
#
loop_
_entity_poly.entity_id
_entity_poly.type
_entity_poly.pdbx_seq_one_letter_code
_entity_poly.pdbx_strand_id
1 'polypeptide(L)'
;MSTDILNADDILDAGVVSSVSTDILDDDDILYASVVSSVSTNISDADDILDASIMSSVSIDILDVDDILYATAVSSKSTDILDADDILYSRIVSSMSTDILDANDILYACIVSSASTDIFDADDILDANVVSSVSTDILDTDDILNARVVSSISIDILDVNDILDASVVSSASTDM
;
A
#
# COMPACT_ATOMS: atom_id res chain seq x y z
N MET A 1 -15.33 -20.61 7.82
CA MET A 1 -15.72 -19.20 7.66
C MET A 1 -15.97 -18.68 9.06
N SER A 2 -14.94 -18.11 9.67
CA SER A 2 -15.12 -17.16 10.77
C SER A 2 -14.82 -15.80 10.18
N THR A 3 -15.81 -14.94 10.16
CA THR A 3 -15.55 -13.50 10.10
C THR A 3 -15.16 -13.13 11.52
N ASP A 4 -13.90 -12.75 11.72
CA ASP A 4 -13.46 -12.18 12.98
C ASP A 4 -13.68 -10.67 12.84
N ILE A 5 -14.64 -10.14 13.59
CA ILE A 5 -14.98 -8.72 13.66
C ILE A 5 -14.49 -8.27 15.04
N LEU A 6 -13.52 -7.39 15.08
CA LEU A 6 -13.22 -6.62 16.28
C LEU A 6 -14.27 -5.51 16.38
N ASN A 7 -14.70 -5.18 17.60
CA ASN A 7 -15.68 -4.10 17.77
C ASN A 7 -14.90 -2.81 17.98
N ALA A 8 -15.47 -1.68 17.56
CA ALA A 8 -14.85 -0.37 17.72
C ALA A 8 -14.16 -0.14 19.07
N ASP A 9 -13.03 0.55 19.04
CA ASP A 9 -12.08 0.78 20.14
C ASP A 9 -11.36 -0.49 20.66
N ASP A 10 -11.29 -1.58 19.89
CA ASP A 10 -10.62 -2.82 20.28
C ASP A 10 -9.09 -2.71 20.08
N ILE A 11 -8.35 -3.29 21.05
CA ILE A 11 -6.89 -3.42 20.95
C ILE A 11 -6.52 -4.90 20.98
N LEU A 12 -5.94 -5.39 19.88
CA LEU A 12 -5.50 -6.78 19.74
C LEU A 12 -3.97 -6.87 19.69
N ASP A 13 -3.41 -7.69 20.58
CA ASP A 13 -1.99 -8.10 20.54
C ASP A 13 -1.91 -9.60 20.25
N ALA A 14 -1.44 -9.94 19.05
CA ALA A 14 -1.36 -11.30 18.56
C ALA A 14 0.05 -11.62 18.04
N GLY A 15 0.52 -12.84 18.28
CA GLY A 15 1.74 -13.31 17.63
C GLY A 15 1.53 -13.48 16.11
N VAL A 16 0.42 -14.09 15.72
CA VAL A 16 0.05 -14.34 14.33
C VAL A 16 -1.44 -14.15 14.19
N VAL A 17 -1.84 -13.30 13.25
CA VAL A 17 -3.22 -13.18 12.75
C VAL A 17 -3.26 -13.85 11.40
N SER A 18 -4.17 -14.79 11.23
CA SER A 18 -4.37 -15.43 9.93
C SER A 18 -5.84 -15.71 9.69
N SER A 19 -6.32 -15.20 8.56
CA SER A 19 -7.69 -15.34 8.14
C SER A 19 -7.79 -15.95 6.75
N VAL A 20 -8.89 -16.68 6.58
CA VAL A 20 -9.27 -17.32 5.31
C VAL A 20 -10.65 -16.81 4.86
N SER A 21 -11.17 -15.80 5.54
CA SER A 21 -12.42 -15.09 5.25
C SER A 21 -12.22 -13.59 5.51
N THR A 22 -13.30 -12.81 5.51
CA THR A 22 -13.22 -11.38 5.75
C THR A 22 -12.86 -11.10 7.21
N ASP A 23 -11.81 -10.32 7.42
CA ASP A 23 -11.52 -9.66 8.70
C ASP A 23 -11.96 -8.20 8.58
N ILE A 24 -12.65 -7.72 9.60
CA ILE A 24 -13.08 -6.32 9.71
C ILE A 24 -12.57 -5.79 11.04
N LEU A 25 -11.79 -4.72 10.98
CA LEU A 25 -11.48 -3.84 12.09
C LEU A 25 -12.51 -2.70 12.02
N ASP A 26 -13.25 -2.50 13.11
CA ASP A 26 -14.26 -1.42 13.21
C ASP A 26 -13.52 -0.12 13.62
N ASP A 27 -14.12 1.06 13.42
CA ASP A 27 -13.53 2.38 13.73
C ASP A 27 -12.66 2.42 15.02
N ASP A 28 -11.51 3.10 14.94
CA ASP A 28 -10.56 3.33 16.04
C ASP A 28 -9.89 2.04 16.61
N ASP A 29 -9.74 0.98 15.82
CA ASP A 29 -9.12 -0.28 16.23
C ASP A 29 -7.58 -0.25 16.14
N ILE A 30 -6.92 -1.01 17.03
CA ILE A 30 -5.45 -1.13 17.04
C ILE A 30 -5.03 -2.60 17.03
N LEU A 31 -4.31 -3.00 15.98
CA LEU A 31 -3.76 -4.35 15.85
C LEU A 31 -2.22 -4.36 15.91
N TYR A 32 -1.69 -5.02 16.93
CA TYR A 32 -0.29 -5.40 17.02
C TYR A 32 -0.12 -6.88 16.64
N ALA A 33 0.65 -7.13 15.58
CA ALA A 33 0.93 -8.48 15.13
C ALA A 33 2.41 -8.70 14.75
N SER A 34 2.96 -9.90 15.01
CA SER A 34 4.25 -10.23 14.35
C SER A 34 4.03 -10.62 12.88
N VAL A 35 2.93 -11.31 12.58
CA VAL A 35 2.58 -11.73 11.22
C VAL A 35 1.08 -11.58 11.03
N VAL A 36 0.68 -10.89 9.97
CA VAL A 36 -0.68 -10.85 9.45
C VAL A 36 -0.69 -11.56 8.10
N SER A 37 -1.57 -12.54 7.95
CA SER A 37 -1.74 -13.24 6.67
C SER A 37 -3.21 -13.48 6.35
N SER A 38 -3.70 -12.81 5.32
CA SER A 38 -5.06 -12.95 4.82
C SER A 38 -5.08 -13.65 3.47
N VAL A 39 -6.08 -14.50 3.27
CA VAL A 39 -6.32 -15.19 1.97
C VAL A 39 -7.54 -14.58 1.26
N SER A 40 -8.09 -13.50 1.80
CA SER A 40 -9.39 -12.93 1.45
C SER A 40 -9.39 -11.43 1.74
N THR A 41 -10.54 -10.83 2.01
CA THR A 41 -10.65 -9.38 2.17
C THR A 41 -10.31 -8.96 3.61
N ASN A 42 -9.40 -8.02 3.80
CA ASN A 42 -9.29 -7.25 5.04
C ASN A 42 -9.91 -5.88 4.80
N ILE A 43 -10.69 -5.41 5.77
CA ILE A 43 -11.25 -4.06 5.78
C ILE A 43 -10.86 -3.48 7.13
N SER A 44 -10.16 -2.35 7.12
CA SER A 44 -10.12 -1.43 8.25
C SER A 44 -11.13 -0.33 7.97
N ASP A 45 -12.01 -0.10 8.94
CA ASP A 45 -12.82 1.11 8.97
C ASP A 45 -11.93 2.26 9.50
N ALA A 46 -12.45 3.49 9.56
CA ALA A 46 -11.63 4.69 9.72
C ALA A 46 -10.82 4.75 11.03
N ASP A 47 -9.70 5.48 10.98
CA ASP A 47 -8.80 5.79 12.10
C ASP A 47 -8.08 4.55 12.71
N ASP A 48 -7.87 3.48 11.94
CA ASP A 48 -7.23 2.25 12.42
C ASP A 48 -5.70 2.32 12.43
N ILE A 49 -5.10 1.56 13.35
CA ILE A 49 -3.64 1.40 13.44
C ILE A 49 -3.24 -0.06 13.38
N LEU A 50 -2.53 -0.42 12.31
CA LEU A 50 -1.96 -1.75 12.12
C LEU A 50 -0.43 -1.73 12.23
N ASP A 51 0.13 -2.41 13.23
CA ASP A 51 1.58 -2.62 13.38
C ASP A 51 1.91 -4.11 13.24
N ALA A 52 2.42 -4.47 12.07
CA ALA A 52 2.72 -5.83 11.69
C ALA A 52 4.17 -6.00 11.20
N SER A 53 4.96 -6.89 11.78
CA SER A 53 6.32 -7.10 11.21
C SER A 53 6.26 -7.63 9.77
N ILE A 54 5.32 -8.53 9.47
CA ILE A 54 5.10 -9.06 8.13
C ILE A 54 3.60 -9.04 7.84
N MET A 55 3.22 -8.41 6.74
CA MET A 55 1.88 -8.45 6.20
C MET A 55 1.91 -9.16 4.84
N SER A 56 1.02 -10.14 4.67
CA SER A 56 0.85 -10.79 3.38
C SER A 56 -0.60 -11.08 3.09
N SER A 57 -1.09 -10.53 1.98
CA SER A 57 -2.45 -10.73 1.50
C SER A 57 -2.44 -11.39 0.12
N VAL A 58 -3.50 -12.15 -0.13
CA VAL A 58 -3.71 -12.85 -1.41
C VAL A 58 -4.95 -12.32 -2.13
N SER A 59 -5.67 -11.37 -1.56
CA SER A 59 -6.94 -10.90 -2.09
C SER A 59 -7.09 -9.38 -1.97
N ILE A 60 -7.94 -8.85 -1.11
CA ILE A 60 -8.22 -7.41 -1.16
C ILE A 60 -7.94 -6.83 0.21
N ASP A 61 -7.00 -5.91 0.31
CA ASP A 61 -6.85 -5.11 1.53
C ASP A 61 -7.45 -3.74 1.24
N ILE A 62 -8.39 -3.31 2.07
CA ILE A 62 -9.01 -1.99 2.04
C ILE A 62 -8.69 -1.33 3.38
N LEU A 63 -7.99 -0.22 3.32
CA LEU A 63 -7.86 0.74 4.41
C LEU A 63 -8.83 1.88 4.10
N ASP A 64 -9.67 2.25 5.08
CA ASP A 64 -10.57 3.40 4.97
C ASP A 64 -9.85 4.63 5.54
N VAL A 65 -10.49 5.77 5.50
CA VAL A 65 -9.88 7.08 5.76
C VAL A 65 -9.08 7.14 7.08
N ASP A 66 -7.93 7.82 7.01
CA ASP A 66 -7.04 8.14 8.14
C ASP A 66 -6.34 6.91 8.77
N ASP A 67 -6.17 5.81 8.04
CA ASP A 67 -5.52 4.59 8.54
C ASP A 67 -3.98 4.68 8.54
N ILE A 68 -3.36 4.01 9.52
CA ILE A 68 -1.90 3.96 9.64
C ILE A 68 -1.40 2.52 9.70
N LEU A 69 -0.57 2.16 8.72
CA LEU A 69 0.07 0.86 8.62
C LEU A 69 1.59 0.95 8.81
N TYR A 70 2.07 0.26 9.85
CA TYR A 70 3.49 0.00 10.08
C TYR A 70 3.82 -1.44 9.73
N ALA A 71 4.76 -1.62 8.79
CA ALA A 71 5.29 -2.94 8.49
C ALA A 71 6.78 -3.00 8.19
N THR A 72 7.40 -4.16 8.42
CA THR A 72 8.74 -4.40 7.86
C THR A 72 8.66 -4.90 6.43
N ALA A 73 7.66 -5.72 6.13
CA ALA A 73 7.44 -6.21 4.78
C ALA A 73 5.93 -6.33 4.51
N VAL A 74 5.50 -5.75 3.41
CA VAL A 74 4.16 -5.89 2.84
C VAL A 74 4.30 -6.65 1.54
N SER A 75 3.49 -7.70 1.38
CA SER A 75 3.40 -8.42 0.12
C SER A 75 1.96 -8.78 -0.20
N SER A 76 1.42 -8.13 -1.23
CA SER A 76 0.10 -8.43 -1.76
C SER A 76 0.21 -9.15 -3.10
N LYS A 77 -0.83 -9.92 -3.40
CA LYS A 77 -0.97 -10.62 -4.70
C LYS A 77 -2.23 -10.25 -5.46
N SER A 78 -2.96 -9.27 -4.97
CA SER A 78 -4.24 -8.84 -5.48
C SER A 78 -4.43 -7.38 -5.05
N THR A 79 -5.61 -6.80 -5.22
CA THR A 79 -5.83 -5.35 -5.11
C THR A 79 -5.67 -4.82 -3.68
N ASP A 80 -4.82 -3.81 -3.51
CA ASP A 80 -4.75 -3.01 -2.29
C ASP A 80 -5.38 -1.64 -2.58
N ILE A 81 -6.27 -1.19 -1.70
CA ILE A 81 -6.95 0.11 -1.78
C ILE A 81 -6.70 0.83 -0.47
N LEU A 82 -6.10 2.00 -0.56
CA LEU A 82 -6.01 2.98 0.51
C LEU A 82 -7.02 4.08 0.15
N ASP A 83 -7.95 4.37 1.05
CA ASP A 83 -8.83 5.54 0.93
C ASP A 83 -8.07 6.76 1.50
N ALA A 84 -8.67 7.94 1.41
CA ALA A 84 -7.95 9.19 1.62
C ALA A 84 -7.24 9.31 2.98
N ASP A 85 -6.10 10.01 2.95
CA ASP A 85 -5.29 10.40 4.11
C ASP A 85 -4.56 9.21 4.82
N ASP A 86 -4.35 8.10 4.11
CA ASP A 86 -3.69 6.92 4.65
C ASP A 86 -2.16 7.03 4.68
N ILE A 87 -1.54 6.37 5.66
CA ILE A 87 -0.08 6.37 5.81
C ILE A 87 0.49 4.96 5.95
N LEU A 88 1.29 4.56 4.96
CA LEU A 88 2.03 3.32 4.96
C LEU A 88 3.54 3.52 5.20
N TYR A 89 4.01 3.00 6.33
CA TYR A 89 5.44 2.85 6.62
C TYR A 89 5.89 1.41 6.42
N SER A 90 6.58 1.12 5.33
CA SER A 90 7.11 -0.22 5.09
C SER A 90 8.55 -0.25 4.61
N ARG A 91 9.40 -1.09 5.21
CA ARG A 91 10.76 -1.25 4.65
C ARG A 91 10.72 -1.87 3.24
N ILE A 92 9.82 -2.81 2.98
CA ILE A 92 9.72 -3.51 1.69
C ILE A 92 8.25 -3.62 1.31
N VAL A 93 7.87 -3.06 0.17
CA VAL A 93 6.57 -3.26 -0.46
C VAL A 93 6.78 -4.07 -1.72
N SER A 94 6.02 -5.16 -1.85
CA SER A 94 6.03 -6.02 -3.03
C SER A 94 4.59 -6.34 -3.44
N SER A 95 4.08 -5.64 -4.44
CA SER A 95 2.77 -5.93 -5.03
C SER A 95 2.91 -6.70 -6.35
N MET A 96 1.93 -7.54 -6.61
CA MET A 96 1.76 -8.26 -7.87
C MET A 96 0.41 -7.95 -8.52
N SER A 97 -0.34 -6.97 -8.00
CA SER A 97 -1.62 -6.54 -8.55
C SER A 97 -1.85 -5.02 -8.42
N THR A 98 -3.11 -4.58 -8.37
CA THR A 98 -3.43 -3.17 -8.52
C THR A 98 -3.36 -2.51 -7.16
N ASP A 99 -2.49 -1.53 -7.00
CA ASP A 99 -2.44 -0.71 -5.81
C ASP A 99 -3.13 0.62 -6.18
N ILE A 100 -4.12 1.02 -5.38
CA ILE A 100 -4.87 2.27 -5.55
C ILE A 100 -4.71 3.05 -4.27
N LEU A 101 -4.17 4.25 -4.38
CA LEU A 101 -4.09 5.23 -3.32
C LEU A 101 -5.06 6.36 -3.72
N ASP A 102 -6.03 6.65 -2.85
CA ASP A 102 -6.91 7.81 -3.00
C ASP A 102 -6.20 9.03 -2.41
N ALA A 103 -6.84 10.19 -2.47
CA ALA A 103 -6.15 11.46 -2.28
C ALA A 103 -5.45 11.61 -0.92
N ASN A 104 -4.22 12.14 -0.97
CA ASN A 104 -3.36 12.52 0.17
C ASN A 104 -2.69 11.34 0.88
N ASP A 105 -2.55 10.20 0.21
CA ASP A 105 -1.91 9.05 0.80
C ASP A 105 -0.39 9.17 0.79
N ILE A 106 0.25 8.56 1.79
CA ILE A 106 1.70 8.65 1.96
C ILE A 106 2.31 7.26 2.13
N LEU A 107 3.13 6.87 1.16
CA LEU A 107 3.93 5.67 1.20
C LEU A 107 5.42 5.97 1.45
N TYR A 108 5.90 5.56 2.63
CA TYR A 108 7.32 5.57 2.97
C TYR A 108 7.92 4.17 2.89
N ALA A 109 8.86 3.99 1.95
CA ALA A 109 9.54 2.71 1.81
C ALA A 109 11.05 2.74 1.57
N CYS A 110 11.73 1.62 1.84
CA CYS A 110 13.09 1.46 1.33
C CYS A 110 13.09 0.86 -0.07
N ILE A 111 12.22 -0.11 -0.32
CA ILE A 111 12.14 -0.82 -1.60
C ILE A 111 10.67 -0.97 -1.93
N VAL A 112 10.28 -0.48 -3.10
CA VAL A 112 8.98 -0.75 -3.72
C VAL A 112 9.22 -1.55 -4.99
N SER A 113 8.50 -2.67 -5.12
CA SER A 113 8.52 -3.51 -6.30
C SER A 113 7.09 -3.87 -6.68
N SER A 114 6.64 -3.40 -7.84
CA SER A 114 5.32 -3.69 -8.40
C SER A 114 5.45 -4.40 -9.75
N ALA A 115 4.49 -5.25 -10.07
CA ALA A 115 4.46 -6.03 -11.32
C ALA A 115 3.10 -5.91 -12.04
N SER A 116 2.46 -4.76 -11.87
CA SER A 116 1.03 -4.52 -12.04
C SER A 116 0.68 -3.05 -11.78
N THR A 117 -0.52 -2.60 -12.13
CA THR A 117 -0.86 -1.16 -12.16
C THR A 117 -0.89 -0.48 -10.78
N ASP A 118 -0.14 0.60 -10.62
CA ASP A 118 -0.21 1.47 -9.44
C ASP A 118 -0.94 2.76 -9.86
N ILE A 119 -1.96 3.16 -9.10
CA ILE A 119 -2.75 4.37 -9.32
C ILE A 119 -2.66 5.22 -8.06
N PHE A 120 -2.16 6.43 -8.22
CA PHE A 120 -2.11 7.47 -7.21
C PHE A 120 -3.07 8.56 -7.67
N ASP A 121 -4.10 8.82 -6.86
CA ASP A 121 -4.97 9.98 -7.05
C ASP A 121 -4.30 11.22 -6.42
N ALA A 122 -4.98 12.35 -6.39
CA ALA A 122 -4.33 13.64 -6.17
C ALA A 122 -3.65 13.81 -4.81
N ASP A 123 -2.50 14.50 -4.82
CA ASP A 123 -1.70 14.91 -3.66
C ASP A 123 -0.97 13.74 -2.95
N ASP A 124 -0.73 12.63 -3.64
CA ASP A 124 -0.08 11.45 -3.07
C ASP A 124 1.45 11.57 -3.00
N ILE A 125 2.05 10.91 -2.01
CA ILE A 125 3.50 10.93 -1.80
C ILE A 125 4.08 9.52 -1.69
N LEU A 126 4.95 9.16 -2.63
CA LEU A 126 5.82 8.00 -2.56
C LEU A 126 7.27 8.41 -2.32
N ASP A 127 7.80 8.12 -1.12
CA ASP A 127 9.22 8.29 -0.77
C ASP A 127 9.90 6.93 -0.60
N ALA A 128 10.75 6.57 -1.57
CA ALA A 128 11.41 5.27 -1.65
C ALA A 128 12.90 5.33 -1.99
N ASN A 129 13.76 4.50 -1.37
CA ASN A 129 15.15 4.43 -1.85
C ASN A 129 15.28 3.78 -3.24
N VAL A 130 14.44 2.78 -3.52
CA VAL A 130 14.42 2.06 -4.79
C VAL A 130 12.98 1.77 -5.16
N VAL A 131 12.59 2.17 -6.37
CA VAL A 131 11.32 1.80 -7.02
C VAL A 131 11.65 0.97 -8.25
N SER A 132 11.04 -0.20 -8.33
CA SER A 132 11.20 -1.13 -9.44
C SER A 132 9.83 -1.60 -9.93
N SER A 133 9.32 -0.97 -10.99
CA SER A 133 8.04 -1.29 -11.59
C SER A 133 8.19 -2.10 -12.89
N VAL A 134 7.28 -3.06 -13.08
CA VAL A 134 7.02 -3.71 -14.39
C VAL A 134 5.55 -3.46 -14.70
N SER A 135 5.17 -2.19 -14.72
CA SER A 135 3.77 -1.78 -14.51
C SER A 135 3.44 -0.38 -14.97
N THR A 136 2.19 -0.17 -15.38
CA THR A 136 1.69 1.19 -15.59
C THR A 136 1.54 1.89 -14.25
N ASP A 137 2.28 2.97 -14.05
CA ASP A 137 2.16 3.84 -12.88
C ASP A 137 1.42 5.10 -13.35
N ILE A 138 0.26 5.38 -12.75
CA ILE A 138 -0.58 6.55 -13.05
C ILE A 138 -0.52 7.45 -11.83
N LEU A 139 0.04 8.65 -12.01
CA LEU A 139 0.07 9.70 -11.00
C LEU A 139 -0.87 10.82 -11.50
N ASP A 140 -1.84 11.18 -10.68
CA ASP A 140 -2.73 12.32 -10.91
C ASP A 140 -2.10 13.59 -10.29
N THR A 141 -2.90 14.64 -10.22
CA THR A 141 -2.48 16.00 -9.98
C THR A 141 -1.77 16.16 -8.64
N ASP A 142 -0.61 16.83 -8.69
CA ASP A 142 0.17 17.25 -7.51
C ASP A 142 0.89 16.08 -6.76
N ASP A 143 1.01 14.91 -7.39
CA ASP A 143 1.69 13.76 -6.80
C ASP A 143 3.22 13.90 -6.74
N ILE A 144 3.84 13.24 -5.76
CA ILE A 144 5.28 13.30 -5.52
C ILE A 144 5.88 11.89 -5.43
N LEU A 145 6.71 11.56 -6.42
CA LEU A 145 7.61 10.41 -6.38
C LEU A 145 9.04 10.86 -6.07
N ASN A 146 9.47 10.64 -4.83
CA ASN A 146 10.86 10.82 -4.40
C ASN A 146 11.55 9.47 -4.33
N ALA A 147 12.47 9.20 -5.26
CA ALA A 147 13.23 7.97 -5.19
C ALA A 147 14.69 8.04 -5.62
N ARG A 148 15.57 7.40 -4.86
CA ARG A 148 17.00 7.42 -5.24
C ARG A 148 17.27 6.66 -6.55
N VAL A 149 16.53 5.58 -6.79
CA VAL A 149 16.62 4.78 -8.02
C VAL A 149 15.22 4.39 -8.45
N VAL A 150 14.87 4.73 -9.68
CA VAL A 150 13.64 4.29 -10.37
C VAL A 150 14.04 3.42 -11.55
N SER A 151 13.50 2.21 -11.61
CA SER A 151 13.71 1.26 -12.70
C SER A 151 12.36 0.72 -13.17
N SER A 152 11.86 1.22 -14.29
CA SER A 152 10.56 0.84 -14.83
C SER A 152 10.68 0.10 -16.18
N ILE A 153 9.82 -0.88 -16.41
CA ILE A 153 9.63 -1.51 -17.74
C ILE A 153 8.19 -1.22 -18.16
N SER A 154 7.88 0.06 -18.37
CA SER A 154 6.48 0.48 -18.41
C SER A 154 6.23 1.93 -18.88
N ILE A 155 4.95 2.32 -18.83
CA ILE A 155 4.38 3.62 -19.14
C ILE A 155 4.13 4.33 -17.80
N ASP A 156 4.85 5.43 -17.57
CA ASP A 156 4.58 6.35 -16.46
C ASP A 156 3.68 7.47 -17.00
N ILE A 157 2.47 7.61 -16.47
CA ILE A 157 1.55 8.70 -16.82
C ILE A 157 1.62 9.71 -15.67
N LEU A 158 2.24 10.85 -15.94
CA LEU A 158 2.30 11.99 -15.04
C LEU A 158 1.33 13.06 -15.54
N ASP A 159 0.45 13.57 -14.68
CA ASP A 159 -0.39 14.73 -14.94
C ASP A 159 0.34 16.04 -14.54
N VAL A 160 -0.44 17.11 -14.38
CA VAL A 160 0.03 18.46 -14.15
C VAL A 160 0.49 18.60 -12.69
N ASN A 161 1.72 19.10 -12.55
CA ASN A 161 2.41 19.44 -11.29
C ASN A 161 3.07 18.27 -10.55
N ASP A 162 2.99 17.06 -11.10
CA ASP A 162 3.64 15.91 -10.50
C ASP A 162 5.16 16.11 -10.44
N ILE A 163 5.76 15.58 -9.38
CA ILE A 163 7.18 15.71 -9.09
C ILE A 163 7.82 14.33 -9.05
N LEU A 164 8.66 14.05 -10.05
CA LEU A 164 9.62 12.95 -10.01
C LEU A 164 11.00 13.47 -9.57
N ASP A 165 11.39 13.25 -8.32
CA ASP A 165 12.75 13.48 -7.83
C ASP A 165 13.52 12.17 -7.75
N ALA A 166 14.32 11.88 -8.78
CA ALA A 166 15.16 10.70 -8.80
C ALA A 166 16.60 10.93 -9.23
N SER A 167 17.52 10.28 -8.51
CA SER A 167 18.96 10.35 -8.84
C SER A 167 19.33 9.47 -10.04
N VAL A 168 18.61 8.35 -10.23
CA VAL A 168 18.80 7.43 -11.34
C VAL A 168 17.43 6.97 -11.82
N VAL A 169 17.14 7.20 -13.10
CA VAL A 169 15.93 6.70 -13.77
C VAL A 169 16.34 5.82 -14.94
N SER A 170 15.81 4.60 -14.99
CA SER A 170 16.01 3.65 -16.07
C SER A 170 14.66 3.10 -16.50
N SER A 171 14.13 3.60 -17.63
CA SER A 171 12.87 3.13 -18.19
C SER A 171 13.08 2.36 -19.49
N ALA A 172 12.34 1.26 -19.66
CA ALA A 172 12.21 0.53 -20.92
C ALA A 172 10.77 0.64 -21.42
N SER A 173 10.46 1.73 -22.12
CA SER A 173 9.13 1.95 -22.72
C SER A 173 8.91 1.05 -23.94
N THR A 174 7.78 0.35 -23.97
CA THR A 174 7.19 -0.16 -25.21
C THR A 174 6.31 0.92 -25.82
N ASP A 175 6.85 1.67 -26.80
CA ASP A 175 6.08 2.58 -27.65
C ASP A 175 4.81 1.89 -28.19
N MET A 176 3.64 2.49 -27.96
CA MET A 176 2.42 2.25 -28.75
C MET A 176 1.78 3.57 -29.16
#